data_AF-A0A9N8YN74-F1
#
_entry.id   AF-A0A9N8YN74-F1
#
_cell.length_a   1.000
_cell.length_b   1.000
_cell.length_c   1.000
_cell.angle_alpha   90.00
_cell.angle_beta   90.00
_cell.angle_gamma   90.00
#
_symmetry.space_group_name_H-M   'P 1'
#
loop_
_entity.id
_entity.type
_entity.pdbx_description
1 polymer ?
#
loop_
_entity_poly.entity_id
_entity_poly.type
_entity_poly.pdbx_seq_one_letter_code
_entity_poly.pdbx_strand_id
1 'polypeptide(L)'
;MAYPYCSNKNCHLPNPQTLKELHKEVKWKKLAEAYKVSEHTIYRHAKISNRRLKRGRKGKIGGKVRDLLLFSFTAYRSKDNTLTQQEMANRVYDKEKIMVSQQTVSRFLAKRKRTHKKITPRYQEQ
;
A
#
# COMPACT_ATOMS: atom_id res chain seq x y z
N MET A 1 9.10 16.20 -12.69
CA MET A 1 8.85 14.81 -12.23
C MET A 1 10.17 14.06 -12.20
N ALA A 2 10.62 13.60 -11.02
CA ALA A 2 11.85 12.81 -10.92
C ALA A 2 11.51 11.33 -11.17
N TYR A 3 12.17 10.72 -12.15
CA TYR A 3 11.93 9.33 -12.51
C TYR A 3 12.69 8.36 -11.59
N PRO A 4 12.08 7.23 -11.15
CA PRO A 4 12.55 6.42 -10.01
C PRO A 4 13.84 5.60 -10.21
N TYR A 5 14.56 5.76 -11.32
CA TYR A 5 15.76 4.97 -11.68
C TYR A 5 16.93 5.84 -12.13
N CYS A 6 16.77 7.15 -12.12
CA CYS A 6 17.90 8.03 -12.19
C CYS A 6 18.22 8.52 -10.78
N SER A 7 19.32 8.00 -10.25
CA SER A 7 19.93 8.47 -8.99
C SER A 7 20.41 9.92 -9.12
N ASN A 8 20.62 10.39 -10.35
CA ASN A 8 20.98 11.77 -10.63
C ASN A 8 19.73 12.65 -10.80
N LYS A 9 19.63 13.73 -10.03
CA LYS A 9 18.51 14.69 -10.06
C LYS A 9 18.33 15.37 -11.42
N ASN A 10 19.36 15.34 -12.28
CA ASN A 10 19.38 15.99 -13.60
C ASN A 10 19.01 15.08 -14.78
N CYS A 11 18.47 13.89 -14.50
CA CYS A 11 18.17 12.93 -15.54
C CYS A 11 16.80 13.19 -16.17
N HIS A 12 16.80 13.97 -17.24
CA HIS A 12 15.64 14.22 -18.08
C HIS A 12 15.59 13.19 -19.21
N LEU A 13 15.11 11.99 -18.89
CA LEU A 13 14.83 10.98 -19.91
C LEU A 13 13.42 11.22 -20.51
N PRO A 14 13.26 11.11 -21.84
CA PRO A 14 11.97 11.25 -22.50
C PRO A 14 11.02 10.10 -22.14
N ASN A 15 9.73 10.23 -22.48
CA ASN A 15 8.71 9.21 -22.19
C ASN A 15 9.17 7.80 -22.65
N PRO A 16 8.94 6.73 -21.86
CA PRO A 16 9.22 5.35 -22.29
C PRO A 16 8.75 4.96 -23.69
N GLN A 17 7.63 5.51 -24.17
CA GLN A 17 7.13 5.26 -25.52
C GLN A 17 8.07 5.86 -26.59
N THR A 18 8.43 7.13 -26.42
CA THR A 18 9.38 7.83 -27.30
C THR A 18 10.73 7.12 -27.37
N LEU A 19 11.23 6.57 -26.26
CA LEU A 19 12.45 5.77 -26.26
C LEU A 19 12.33 4.46 -27.04
N LYS A 20 11.15 3.82 -27.05
CA LYS A 20 10.92 2.62 -27.87
C LYS A 20 10.89 2.94 -29.36
N GLU A 21 10.33 4.08 -29.73
CA GLU A 21 10.30 4.56 -31.11
C GLU A 21 11.71 4.87 -31.59
N LEU A 22 12.46 5.69 -30.83
CA LEU A 22 13.85 6.00 -31.12
C LEU A 22 14.73 4.74 -31.20
N HIS A 23 14.44 3.72 -30.39
CA HIS A 23 15.21 2.49 -30.43
C HIS A 23 15.04 1.68 -31.73
N LYS A 24 13.94 1.87 -32.47
CA LYS A 24 13.77 1.21 -33.78
C LYS A 24 14.85 1.64 -34.77
N GLU A 25 15.34 2.87 -34.64
CA GLU A 25 16.32 3.47 -35.54
C GLU A 25 17.72 3.53 -34.91
N VAL A 26 17.80 3.60 -33.58
CA VAL A 26 19.03 3.89 -32.85
C VAL A 26 19.30 2.83 -31.77
N LYS A 27 20.53 2.29 -31.74
CA LYS A 27 20.95 1.35 -30.70
C LYS A 27 20.93 1.99 -29.31
N TRP A 28 20.60 1.21 -28.28
CA TRP A 28 20.55 1.67 -26.89
C TRP A 28 21.84 2.37 -26.43
N LYS A 29 23.01 1.88 -26.85
CA LYS A 29 24.30 2.50 -26.56
C LYS A 29 24.39 3.97 -26.99
N LYS A 30 23.93 4.30 -28.21
CA LYS A 30 23.93 5.68 -28.71
C LYS A 30 22.96 6.57 -27.95
N LEU A 31 21.79 6.03 -27.58
CA LEU A 31 20.84 6.75 -26.73
C LEU A 31 21.45 6.99 -25.33
N ALA A 32 22.18 6.03 -24.78
CA ALA A 32 22.82 6.12 -23.47
C ALA A 32 23.86 7.23 -23.43
N GLU A 33 24.69 7.32 -24.47
CA GLU A 33 25.65 8.40 -24.68
C GLU A 33 24.95 9.77 -24.80
N ALA A 34 23.90 9.88 -25.63
CA ALA A 34 23.17 11.13 -25.84
C ALA A 34 22.51 11.66 -24.55
N TYR A 35 21.91 10.79 -23.76
CA TYR A 35 21.26 11.15 -22.50
C TYR A 35 22.17 11.08 -21.28
N LYS A 36 23.48 10.82 -21.46
CA LYS A 36 24.50 10.73 -20.39
C LYS A 36 24.08 9.81 -19.24
N VAL A 37 23.51 8.66 -19.57
CA VAL A 37 23.07 7.63 -18.60
C VAL A 37 23.59 6.27 -19.02
N SER A 38 23.56 5.29 -18.10
CA SER A 38 23.91 3.92 -18.47
C SER A 38 22.89 3.32 -19.45
N GLU A 39 23.35 2.44 -20.33
CA GLU A 39 22.48 1.68 -21.24
C GLU A 39 21.39 0.91 -20.48
N HIS A 40 21.75 0.36 -19.33
CA HIS A 40 20.81 -0.33 -18.44
C HIS A 40 19.70 0.58 -17.93
N THR A 41 20.02 1.84 -17.64
CA THR A 41 19.03 2.84 -17.20
C THR A 41 18.00 3.11 -18.29
N ILE A 42 18.45 3.32 -19.54
CA ILE A 42 17.54 3.54 -20.67
C ILE A 42 16.67 2.32 -20.93
N TYR A 43 17.26 1.13 -20.95
CA TYR A 43 16.52 -0.11 -21.15
C TYR A 43 15.42 -0.32 -20.09
N ARG A 44 15.75 -0.11 -18.80
CA ARG A 44 14.78 -0.19 -17.71
C ARG A 44 13.68 0.87 -17.82
N HIS A 45 14.04 2.08 -18.24
CA HIS A 45 13.10 3.18 -18.47
C HIS A 45 12.11 2.84 -19.58
N ALA A 46 12.58 2.35 -20.72
CA ALA A 46 11.73 1.96 -21.84
C ALA A 46 10.73 0.83 -21.48
N LYS A 47 11.10 -0.08 -20.56
CA LYS A 47 10.24 -1.20 -20.13
C LYS A 47 9.20 -0.86 -19.04
N ILE A 48 9.10 0.39 -18.58
CA ILE A 48 8.19 0.79 -17.48
C ILE A 48 6.73 0.42 -17.73
N SER A 49 6.24 0.56 -18.97
CA SER A 49 4.83 0.25 -19.30
C SER A 49 4.42 -1.18 -18.94
N ASN A 50 5.39 -2.10 -18.84
CA ASN A 50 5.15 -3.52 -18.60
C ASN A 50 5.40 -3.92 -17.14
N ARG A 51 5.72 -2.98 -16.24
CA ARG A 51 5.90 -3.31 -14.83
C ARG A 51 4.56 -3.59 -14.17
N ARG A 52 4.33 -4.87 -13.85
CA ARG A 52 3.35 -5.26 -12.83
C ARG A 52 3.61 -4.43 -11.59
N LEU A 53 2.60 -3.67 -11.13
CA LEU A 53 2.65 -2.98 -9.83
C LEU A 53 3.19 -3.95 -8.79
N LYS A 54 4.19 -3.52 -7.99
CA LYS A 54 4.78 -4.37 -6.94
C LYS A 54 3.62 -4.99 -6.15
N ARG A 55 3.45 -6.31 -6.25
CA ARG A 55 2.45 -7.05 -5.48
C ARG A 55 2.84 -6.91 -4.01
N GLY A 56 2.25 -5.94 -3.33
CA GLY A 56 2.39 -5.81 -1.89
C GLY A 56 1.93 -7.11 -1.21
N ARG A 57 2.37 -7.33 0.03
CA ARG A 57 1.88 -8.45 0.84
C ARG A 57 0.35 -8.38 0.87
N LYS A 58 -0.34 -9.45 0.46
CA LYS A 58 -1.80 -9.53 0.56
C LYS A 58 -2.18 -9.24 2.02
N GLY A 59 -3.02 -8.23 2.23
CA GLY A 59 -3.51 -7.89 3.56
C GLY A 59 -4.32 -9.06 4.12
N LYS A 60 -4.16 -9.36 5.40
CA LYS A 60 -4.94 -10.41 6.10
C LYS A 60 -6.44 -10.08 6.17
N ILE A 61 -6.80 -8.81 6.02
CA ILE A 61 -8.18 -8.34 6.06
C ILE A 61 -8.66 -8.12 4.62
N GLY A 62 -9.45 -9.08 4.13
CA GLY A 62 -10.13 -9.05 2.84
C GLY A 62 -11.37 -9.93 2.88
N GLY A 63 -12.28 -9.76 1.91
CA GLY A 63 -13.51 -10.57 1.79
C GLY A 63 -14.28 -10.70 3.11
N LYS A 64 -14.59 -11.94 3.50
CA LYS A 64 -15.38 -12.27 4.70
C LYS A 64 -14.81 -11.70 6.00
N VAL A 65 -13.48 -11.69 6.17
CA VAL A 65 -12.83 -11.08 7.36
C VAL A 65 -13.14 -9.58 7.45
N ARG A 66 -13.15 -8.89 6.31
CA ARG A 66 -13.49 -7.47 6.25
C ARG A 66 -14.94 -7.25 6.66
N ASP A 67 -15.84 -8.05 6.11
CA ASP A 67 -17.28 -7.88 6.34
C ASP A 67 -17.65 -8.25 7.78
N LEU A 68 -17.00 -9.28 8.36
CA LEU A 68 -17.14 -9.64 9.76
C LEU A 68 -16.64 -8.55 10.71
N LEU A 69 -15.51 -7.92 10.42
CA LEU A 69 -14.99 -6.79 11.19
C LEU A 69 -15.91 -5.56 11.06
N LEU A 70 -16.45 -5.29 9.88
CA LEU A 70 -17.39 -4.19 9.68
C LEU A 70 -18.72 -4.44 10.38
N PHE A 71 -19.24 -5.66 10.37
CA PHE A 71 -20.47 -6.05 11.08
C PHE A 71 -20.28 -5.99 12.60
N SER A 72 -19.17 -6.53 13.10
CA SER A 72 -18.81 -6.44 14.52
C SER A 72 -18.63 -4.98 14.94
N PHE A 73 -18.14 -4.12 14.03
CA PHE A 73 -18.03 -2.68 14.26
C PHE A 73 -19.36 -1.90 14.11
N THR A 74 -20.28 -2.27 13.22
CA THR A 74 -21.61 -1.62 13.20
C THR A 74 -22.39 -1.97 14.45
N ALA A 75 -22.21 -3.19 14.96
CA ALA A 75 -22.65 -3.57 16.29
C ALA A 75 -21.90 -2.78 17.40
N TYR A 76 -20.65 -2.36 17.20
CA TYR A 76 -19.91 -1.44 18.11
C TYR A 76 -20.56 -0.05 18.24
N ARG A 77 -21.50 0.32 17.35
CA ARG A 77 -22.28 1.55 17.46
C ARG A 77 -23.63 1.39 18.16
N SER A 78 -24.11 0.15 18.39
CA SER A 78 -25.28 -0.05 19.25
C SER A 78 -24.86 0.10 20.71
N LYS A 79 -25.75 0.64 21.55
CA LYS A 79 -25.48 0.99 22.96
C LYS A 79 -24.94 -0.17 23.82
N ASP A 80 -25.06 -1.41 23.34
CA ASP A 80 -24.81 -2.61 24.15
C ASP A 80 -23.52 -3.37 23.80
N ASN A 81 -22.66 -2.86 22.91
CA ASN A 81 -21.52 -3.66 22.45
C ASN A 81 -20.16 -3.11 22.88
N THR A 82 -19.56 -3.81 23.86
CA THR A 82 -18.31 -3.49 24.55
C THR A 82 -17.07 -4.15 23.94
N LEU A 83 -17.20 -4.83 22.79
CA LEU A 83 -16.12 -5.64 22.22
C LEU A 83 -14.85 -4.82 21.94
N THR A 84 -13.79 -5.20 22.63
CA THR A 84 -12.43 -4.73 22.43
C THR A 84 -11.90 -5.17 21.05
N GLN A 85 -10.86 -4.47 20.57
CA GLN A 85 -10.19 -4.84 19.32
C GLN A 85 -9.53 -6.23 19.38
N GLN A 86 -9.20 -6.70 20.59
CA GLN A 86 -8.69 -8.05 20.80
C GLN A 86 -9.82 -9.09 20.65
N GLU A 87 -10.99 -8.84 21.22
CA GLU A 87 -12.15 -9.74 21.05
C GLU A 87 -12.63 -9.78 19.60
N MET A 88 -12.55 -8.67 18.87
CA MET A 88 -12.80 -8.66 17.43
C MET A 88 -11.80 -9.56 16.67
N ALA A 89 -10.53 -9.53 17.05
CA ALA A 89 -9.51 -10.39 16.46
C ALA A 89 -9.75 -11.87 16.77
N ASN A 90 -10.10 -12.19 18.02
CA ASN A 90 -10.45 -13.55 18.44
C ASN A 90 -11.67 -14.06 17.67
N ARG A 91 -12.74 -13.25 17.56
CA ARG A 91 -13.95 -13.61 16.80
C ARG A 91 -13.67 -13.88 15.31
N VAL A 92 -12.75 -13.14 14.72
CA VAL A 92 -12.29 -13.40 13.33
C VAL A 92 -11.61 -14.76 13.26
N TYR A 93 -10.77 -15.10 14.23
CA TYR A 93 -10.14 -16.41 14.29
C TYR A 93 -11.19 -17.52 14.49
N ASP A 94 -12.16 -17.33 15.37
CA ASP A 94 -13.17 -18.36 15.65
C ASP A 94 -14.01 -18.71 14.43
N LYS A 95 -14.45 -17.69 13.69
CA LYS A 95 -15.34 -17.84 12.52
C LYS A 95 -14.63 -18.16 11.22
N GLU A 96 -13.55 -17.44 10.91
CA GLU A 96 -12.87 -17.53 9.62
C GLU A 96 -11.57 -18.33 9.68
N LYS A 97 -11.14 -18.77 10.88
CA LYS A 97 -9.86 -19.46 11.13
C LYS A 97 -8.64 -18.69 10.63
N ILE A 98 -8.76 -17.36 10.53
CA ILE A 98 -7.68 -16.47 10.09
C ILE A 98 -7.13 -15.72 11.30
N MET A 99 -5.84 -15.93 11.58
CA MET A 99 -5.16 -15.20 12.65
C MET A 99 -4.87 -13.76 12.26
N VAL A 100 -5.64 -12.84 12.85
CA VAL A 100 -5.46 -11.39 12.74
C VAL A 100 -5.00 -10.85 14.09
N SER A 101 -3.99 -9.98 14.11
CA SER A 101 -3.58 -9.33 15.36
C SER A 101 -4.49 -8.14 15.69
N GLN A 102 -4.63 -7.80 16.97
CA GLN A 102 -5.30 -6.58 17.43
C GLN A 102 -4.81 -5.34 16.67
N GLN A 103 -3.49 -5.19 16.48
CA GLN A 103 -2.91 -4.07 15.74
C GLN A 103 -3.40 -4.00 14.29
N THR A 104 -3.61 -5.15 13.65
CA THR A 104 -4.12 -5.23 12.28
C THR A 104 -5.58 -4.77 12.23
N VAL A 105 -6.40 -5.16 13.21
CA VAL A 105 -7.78 -4.68 13.38
C VAL A 105 -7.79 -3.17 13.63
N SER A 106 -6.95 -2.68 14.55
CA SER A 106 -6.82 -1.26 14.87
C SER A 106 -6.48 -0.41 13.65
N ARG A 107 -5.46 -0.81 12.88
CA ARG A 107 -5.07 -0.13 11.62
C ARG A 107 -6.19 -0.16 10.59
N PHE A 108 -6.93 -1.26 10.48
CA PHE A 108 -8.07 -1.37 9.58
C PHE A 108 -9.20 -0.41 9.96
N LEU A 109 -9.56 -0.34 11.24
CA LEU A 109 -10.58 0.58 11.75
C LEU A 109 -10.14 2.04 11.59
N ALA A 110 -8.87 2.35 11.89
CA ALA A 110 -8.30 3.69 11.74
C ALA A 110 -8.35 4.16 10.28
N LYS A 111 -7.96 3.30 9.33
CA LYS A 111 -8.05 3.59 7.89
C LYS A 111 -9.48 3.89 7.44
N ARG A 112 -10.48 3.30 8.10
CA ARG A 112 -11.90 3.52 7.82
C ARG A 112 -12.50 4.72 8.56
N LYS A 113 -11.68 5.50 9.30
CA LYS A 113 -12.14 6.57 10.21
C LYS A 113 -13.18 6.08 11.23
N ARG A 114 -13.05 4.81 11.63
CA ARG A 114 -13.95 4.08 12.52
C ARG A 114 -13.32 3.84 13.89
N THR A 115 -12.35 4.65 14.29
CA THR A 115 -11.74 4.58 15.62
C THR A 115 -12.24 5.74 16.45
N HIS A 116 -13.01 5.45 17.50
CA HIS A 116 -13.18 6.44 18.56
C HIS A 116 -11.86 6.49 19.35
N LYS A 117 -11.23 7.66 19.44
CA LYS A 117 -10.29 7.89 20.54
C LYS A 117 -11.13 7.81 21.81
N LYS A 118 -10.96 6.75 22.60
CA LYS A 118 -11.38 6.80 24.00
C LYS A 118 -10.39 7.77 24.65
N ILE A 119 -10.86 8.95 25.06
CA ILE A 119 -10.06 9.82 25.91
C ILE A 119 -10.03 9.11 27.26
N THR A 120 -8.90 8.54 27.62
CA THR A 120 -8.68 8.01 28.97
C THR A 120 -8.29 9.21 29.84
N PRO A 121 -9.13 9.69 30.78
CA PRO A 121 -8.68 10.68 31.74
C PRO A 121 -7.60 10.01 32.58
N ARG A 122 -6.36 10.51 32.48
CA ARG A 122 -5.20 9.93 33.17
C ARG A 122 -5.07 10.44 34.61
N TYR A 123 -5.90 11.42 34.98
CA TYR A 123 -5.99 12.01 36.31
C TYR A 123 -7.47 12.22 36.63
N GLN A 124 -7.99 11.52 37.64
CA GLN A 124 -9.07 12.06 38.44
C GLN A 124 -8.36 12.84 39.54
N GLU A 125 -8.50 14.17 39.53
CA GLU A 125 -8.05 15.00 40.65
C GLU A 125 -8.76 14.49 41.92
N GLN A 126 -7.96 14.17 42.95
CA GLN A 126 -8.41 13.83 44.30
C GLN A 126 -8.91 15.07 45.03
#